data_AF-A0A848F7H2-F1
#
_entry.id   AF-A0A848F7H2-F1
#
_cell.length_a   1.000
_cell.length_b   1.000
_cell.length_c   1.000
_cell.angle_alpha   90.00
_cell.angle_beta   90.00
_cell.angle_gamma   90.00
#
_symmetry.space_group_name_H-M   'P 1'
#
loop_
_entity.id
_entity.type
_entity.pdbx_description
1 polymer ?
#
loop_
_entity_poly.entity_id
_entity_poly.type
_entity_poly.pdbx_seq_one_letter_code
_entity_poly.pdbx_strand_id
1 'polypeptide(L)'
;MFTPMAASVGIAPGIEASARMEGAVANHSFLFEAQGRMRNEAAGGSAYQGSAYQAITQPADDPWSGTTMFRLTPFTRVVWSGDYAMRAQTTLGRFADSNEIATAALTVQAADPWSGEAFDGFFKNLELVQTEPGLLTDGGSLSVSFANETAAPALGNLYVRVAAFGSVQEALGPNAPPVPEAGTWAMWLCGLGVIGAAARSRRRAAAGG
;
A
#
# COMPACT_ATOMS: atom_id res chain seq x y z
N MET A 1 23.39 -12.58 -12.70
CA MET A 1 22.55 -13.74 -13.06
C MET A 1 21.34 -13.70 -12.13
N PHE A 2 20.19 -13.23 -12.61
CA PHE A 2 18.99 -13.13 -11.78
C PHE A 2 18.14 -14.38 -11.95
N THR A 3 17.85 -15.05 -10.84
CA THR A 3 17.03 -16.27 -10.78
C THR A 3 15.57 -15.89 -11.01
N PRO A 4 14.83 -16.56 -11.91
CA PRO A 4 13.38 -16.36 -11.99
C PRO A 4 12.73 -16.91 -10.72
N MET A 5 11.99 -16.07 -9.99
CA MET A 5 11.08 -16.54 -8.95
C MET A 5 9.84 -17.13 -9.63
N ALA A 6 9.61 -18.43 -9.41
CA ALA A 6 8.38 -19.09 -9.81
C ALA A 6 7.24 -18.69 -8.87
N ALA A 7 6.19 -18.07 -9.41
CA ALA A 7 4.95 -17.81 -8.69
C ALA A 7 3.97 -18.97 -8.86
N SER A 8 3.60 -19.64 -7.77
CA SER A 8 2.52 -20.65 -7.79
C SER A 8 1.14 -19.98 -7.74
N VAL A 9 0.27 -20.42 -8.66
CA VAL A 9 -1.11 -19.95 -8.78
C VAL A 9 -2.00 -20.82 -7.89
N GLY A 10 -2.32 -20.29 -6.71
CA GLY A 10 -3.52 -20.61 -5.96
C GLY A 10 -4.32 -19.31 -5.84
N ILE A 11 -5.52 -19.26 -6.41
CA ILE A 11 -6.36 -18.06 -6.44
C ILE A 11 -7.02 -17.89 -5.08
N ALA A 12 -6.30 -17.30 -4.14
CA ALA A 12 -6.90 -16.60 -3.01
C ALA A 12 -6.91 -15.10 -3.32
N PRO A 13 -7.99 -14.36 -2.99
CA PRO A 13 -8.00 -12.90 -3.07
C PRO A 13 -6.92 -12.29 -2.16
N GLY A 14 -6.38 -11.14 -2.54
CA GLY A 14 -5.26 -10.50 -1.87
C GLY A 14 -4.95 -9.08 -2.36
N ILE A 15 -4.06 -8.40 -1.65
CA ILE A 15 -3.57 -7.06 -2.04
C ILE A 15 -2.28 -7.25 -2.82
N GLU A 16 -2.17 -6.60 -3.99
CA GLU A 16 -0.98 -6.65 -4.84
C GLU A 16 -0.50 -5.23 -5.16
N ALA A 17 0.79 -4.98 -4.95
CA ALA A 17 1.44 -3.76 -5.38
C ALA A 17 2.80 -4.10 -5.99
N SER A 18 3.11 -3.42 -7.09
CA SER A 18 4.39 -3.52 -7.75
C SER A 18 4.81 -2.15 -8.25
N ALA A 19 6.07 -1.80 -8.02
CA ALA A 19 6.71 -0.67 -8.63
C ALA A 19 7.99 -1.16 -9.32
N ARG A 20 8.19 -0.71 -10.56
CA ARG A 20 9.36 -1.04 -11.37
C ARG A 20 9.93 0.22 -11.99
N MET A 21 11.25 0.32 -11.94
CA MET A 21 12.03 1.37 -12.59
C MET A 21 13.17 0.71 -13.37
N GLU A 22 13.33 1.11 -14.62
CA GLU A 22 14.47 0.68 -15.43
C GLU A 22 15.02 1.82 -16.27
N GLY A 23 16.29 1.71 -16.62
CA GLY A 23 16.95 2.74 -17.40
C GLY A 23 18.43 2.47 -17.57
N ALA A 24 19.14 3.49 -18.03
CA ALA A 24 20.57 3.45 -18.21
C ALA A 24 21.23 4.73 -17.67
N VAL A 25 22.43 4.55 -17.12
CA VAL A 25 23.32 5.62 -16.69
C VAL A 25 24.66 5.41 -17.36
N ALA A 26 25.02 6.31 -18.28
CA ALA A 26 26.20 6.17 -19.13
C ALA A 26 26.26 4.79 -19.82
N ASN A 27 27.24 3.94 -19.45
CA ASN A 27 27.44 2.60 -20.03
C ASN A 27 26.79 1.46 -19.22
N HIS A 28 25.94 1.77 -18.23
CA HIS A 28 25.33 0.78 -17.34
C HIS A 28 23.80 0.83 -17.43
N SER A 29 23.16 -0.33 -17.50
CA SER A 29 21.71 -0.48 -17.34
C SER A 29 21.35 -0.84 -15.90
N PHE A 30 20.21 -0.38 -15.41
CA PHE A 30 19.69 -0.76 -14.10
C PHE A 30 18.20 -1.18 -14.18
N LEU A 31 17.80 -2.02 -13.23
CA LEU A 31 16.42 -2.46 -13.00
C LEU A 31 16.20 -2.53 -11.49
N PHE A 32 15.22 -1.79 -10.99
CA PHE A 32 14.75 -1.86 -9.62
C PHE A 32 13.28 -2.28 -9.64
N GLU A 33 12.94 -3.33 -8.89
CA GLU A 33 11.59 -3.85 -8.82
C GLU A 33 11.25 -4.20 -7.38
N ALA A 34 10.22 -3.55 -6.84
CA ALA A 34 9.63 -3.93 -5.58
C ALA A 34 8.24 -4.49 -5.86
N GLN A 35 8.04 -5.77 -5.57
CA GLN A 35 6.75 -6.43 -5.67
C GLN A 35 6.39 -7.01 -4.30
N GLY A 36 5.14 -6.77 -3.89
CA GLY A 36 4.58 -7.42 -2.73
C GLY A 36 3.17 -7.90 -3.03
N ARG A 37 2.87 -9.09 -2.50
CA ARG A 37 1.53 -9.65 -2.50
C ARG A 37 1.20 -10.09 -1.10
N MET A 38 0.09 -9.62 -0.58
CA MET A 38 -0.54 -10.18 0.60
C MET A 38 -1.69 -11.07 0.15
N ARG A 39 -1.69 -12.31 0.60
CA ARG A 39 -2.84 -13.21 0.45
C ARG A 39 -3.54 -13.28 1.80
N ASN A 40 -4.86 -13.21 1.79
CA ASN A 40 -5.64 -13.41 3.00
C ASN A 40 -6.41 -14.73 2.89
N GLU A 41 -6.05 -15.69 3.75
CA GLU A 41 -6.70 -17.01 3.80
C GLU A 41 -7.71 -17.09 4.97
N ALA A 42 -7.83 -16.05 5.80
CA ALA A 42 -8.67 -16.07 6.99
C ALA A 42 -10.11 -15.65 6.68
N ALA A 43 -11.06 -16.51 7.07
CA ALA A 43 -12.49 -16.26 6.98
C ALA A 43 -12.99 -15.31 8.10
N GLY A 44 -12.62 -14.03 8.04
CA GLY A 44 -13.17 -12.94 8.86
C GLY A 44 -12.79 -12.93 10.36
N GLY A 45 -12.75 -11.73 10.96
CA GLY A 45 -12.48 -11.50 12.39
C GLY A 45 -11.38 -10.47 12.68
N SER A 46 -11.18 -10.10 13.95
CA SER A 46 -10.20 -9.07 14.38
C SER A 46 -8.74 -9.37 14.03
N ALA A 47 -8.39 -10.63 13.75
CA ALA A 47 -7.07 -11.01 13.24
C ALA A 47 -6.78 -10.47 11.82
N TYR A 48 -7.81 -9.95 11.13
CA TYR A 48 -7.74 -9.32 9.81
C TYR A 48 -7.17 -7.89 9.87
N GLN A 49 -7.38 -7.19 10.99
CA GLN A 49 -7.03 -5.78 11.15
C GLN A 49 -5.54 -5.62 11.48
N GLY A 50 -4.84 -4.73 10.77
CA GLY A 50 -3.42 -4.45 11.01
C GLY A 50 -2.44 -5.35 10.27
N SER A 51 -2.92 -6.26 9.41
CA SER A 51 -2.03 -6.98 8.48
C SER A 51 -1.47 -6.00 7.45
N ALA A 52 -0.14 -5.93 7.35
CA ALA A 52 0.57 -5.09 6.40
C ALA A 52 1.72 -5.86 5.74
N TYR A 53 2.06 -5.50 4.50
CA TYR A 53 3.30 -5.90 3.86
C TYR A 53 4.03 -4.67 3.33
N GLN A 54 5.35 -4.82 3.22
CA GLN A 54 6.23 -3.82 2.65
C GLN A 54 7.32 -4.54 1.87
N ALA A 55 7.44 -4.20 0.59
CA ALA A 55 8.58 -4.54 -0.24
C ALA A 55 9.28 -3.24 -0.64
N ILE A 56 10.58 -3.14 -0.39
CA ILE A 56 11.41 -2.00 -0.79
C ILE A 56 12.60 -2.53 -1.56
N THR A 57 12.94 -1.87 -2.66
CA THR A 57 14.21 -2.04 -3.37
C THR A 57 14.92 -0.70 -3.47
N GLN A 58 16.22 -0.71 -3.13
CA GLN A 58 17.13 0.43 -3.16
C GLN A 58 18.54 -0.07 -3.55
N PRO A 59 19.43 0.78 -4.10
CA PRO A 59 20.82 0.42 -4.38
C PRO A 59 21.54 -0.16 -3.16
N ALA A 60 22.33 -1.21 -3.34
CA ALA A 60 22.89 -2.03 -2.26
C ALA A 60 24.21 -1.51 -1.64
N ASP A 61 24.69 -0.34 -2.07
CA ASP A 61 26.11 0.00 -1.90
C ASP A 61 26.46 0.81 -0.64
N ASP A 62 25.53 0.97 0.30
CA ASP A 62 25.86 1.45 1.65
C ASP A 62 24.97 0.76 2.72
N PRO A 63 25.55 0.04 3.71
CA PRO A 63 24.82 -0.57 4.82
C PRO A 63 23.99 0.42 5.67
N TRP A 64 24.12 1.73 5.46
CA TRP A 64 23.39 2.73 6.25
C TRP A 64 22.36 3.59 5.49
N SER A 65 22.26 3.57 4.15
CA SER A 65 21.38 4.56 3.50
C SER A 65 20.83 4.30 2.08
N GLY A 66 21.28 3.28 1.34
CA GLY A 66 20.80 3.09 -0.05
C GLY A 66 21.13 4.26 -0.98
N THR A 67 22.21 4.98 -0.69
CA THR A 67 22.65 6.17 -1.41
C THR A 67 23.85 5.88 -2.29
N THR A 68 23.81 6.27 -3.56
CA THR A 68 24.97 6.17 -4.45
C THR A 68 25.64 7.54 -4.53
N MET A 69 26.75 7.71 -3.82
CA MET A 69 27.56 8.93 -3.92
C MET A 69 28.31 8.97 -5.26
N PHE A 70 28.36 10.13 -5.87
CA PHE A 70 29.14 10.39 -7.08
C PHE A 70 29.86 11.74 -6.99
N ARG A 71 30.89 11.91 -7.81
CA ARG A 71 31.62 13.18 -7.96
C ARG A 71 31.45 13.72 -9.37
N LEU A 72 30.99 14.97 -9.49
CA LEU A 72 30.97 15.71 -10.76
C LEU A 72 32.21 16.59 -10.87
N THR A 73 32.81 16.57 -12.05
CA THR A 73 33.86 17.53 -12.43
C THR A 73 33.27 18.95 -12.53
N PRO A 74 34.11 20.00 -12.42
CA PRO A 74 33.71 21.39 -12.65
C PRO A 74 32.93 21.57 -13.95
N PHE A 75 31.91 22.43 -13.94
CA PHE A 75 31.11 22.81 -15.11
C PHE A 75 30.51 21.63 -15.89
N THR A 76 30.13 20.56 -15.18
CA THR A 76 29.47 19.40 -15.78
C THR A 76 28.06 19.21 -15.27
N ARG A 77 27.23 18.58 -16.09
CA ARG A 77 25.88 18.17 -15.74
C ARG A 77 25.74 16.68 -15.97
N VAL A 78 25.15 15.98 -15.02
CA VAL A 78 24.67 14.61 -15.17
C VAL A 78 23.15 14.63 -15.22
N VAL A 79 22.59 13.80 -16.09
CA VAL A 79 21.17 13.56 -16.21
C VAL A 79 20.93 12.06 -16.09
N TRP A 80 20.10 11.67 -15.14
CA TRP A 80 19.55 10.33 -15.02
C TRP A 80 18.16 10.34 -15.63
N SER A 81 17.91 9.39 -16.53
CA SER A 81 16.61 9.24 -17.18
C SER A 81 16.24 7.77 -17.30
N GLY A 82 14.94 7.50 -17.40
CA GLY A 82 14.43 6.16 -17.54
C GLY A 82 12.92 6.16 -17.61
N ASP A 83 12.37 4.95 -17.68
CA ASP A 83 10.93 4.73 -17.69
C ASP A 83 10.50 4.11 -16.35
N TYR A 84 9.28 4.42 -15.95
CA TYR A 84 8.65 3.82 -14.77
C TYR A 84 7.30 3.22 -15.11
N ALA A 85 6.98 2.16 -14.39
CA ALA A 85 5.65 1.56 -14.38
C ALA A 85 5.28 1.22 -12.93
N MET A 86 4.06 1.60 -12.55
CA MET A 86 3.53 1.43 -11.21
C MET A 86 2.15 0.79 -11.30
N ARG A 87 1.87 -0.14 -10.38
CA ARG A 87 0.58 -0.80 -10.27
C ARG A 87 0.22 -1.00 -8.81
N ALA A 88 -1.00 -0.61 -8.47
CA ALA A 88 -1.62 -0.85 -7.17
C ALA A 88 -2.98 -1.51 -7.39
N GLN A 89 -3.22 -2.65 -6.73
CA GLN A 89 -4.44 -3.42 -6.87
C GLN A 89 -4.99 -3.88 -5.52
N THR A 90 -6.27 -3.63 -5.32
CA THR A 90 -7.08 -4.24 -4.26
C THR A 90 -8.02 -5.26 -4.90
N THR A 91 -8.33 -6.35 -4.20
CA THR A 91 -9.19 -7.42 -4.77
C THR A 91 -10.43 -7.70 -3.94
N LEU A 92 -10.47 -7.25 -2.68
CA LEU A 92 -11.65 -7.37 -1.83
C LEU A 92 -12.41 -6.04 -1.75
N GLY A 93 -11.72 -4.91 -1.81
CA GLY A 93 -12.34 -3.61 -1.53
C GLY A 93 -12.66 -3.45 -0.04
N ARG A 94 -13.88 -3.00 0.29
CA ARG A 94 -14.36 -2.93 1.67
C ARG A 94 -14.88 -4.30 2.09
N PHE A 95 -14.25 -4.87 3.11
CA PHE A 95 -14.76 -6.06 3.77
C PHE A 95 -15.14 -5.70 5.21
N ALA A 96 -16.42 -5.87 5.55
CA ALA A 96 -17.00 -5.42 6.82
C ALA A 96 -16.65 -3.94 7.13
N ASP A 97 -15.99 -3.69 8.26
CA ASP A 97 -15.58 -2.37 8.74
C ASP A 97 -14.12 -2.04 8.41
N SER A 98 -13.58 -2.58 7.32
CA SER A 98 -12.17 -2.37 6.94
C SER A 98 -12.01 -2.00 5.47
N ASN A 99 -10.95 -1.22 5.20
CA ASN A 99 -10.53 -0.83 3.86
C ASN A 99 -9.20 -1.50 3.52
N GLU A 100 -9.09 -1.99 2.28
CA GLU A 100 -7.80 -2.34 1.69
C GLU A 100 -7.12 -1.09 1.14
N ILE A 101 -5.82 -0.97 1.43
CA ILE A 101 -4.95 0.07 0.89
C ILE A 101 -3.83 -0.63 0.14
N ALA A 102 -3.64 -0.27 -1.12
CA ALA A 102 -2.49 -0.68 -1.92
C ALA A 102 -1.73 0.57 -2.37
N THR A 103 -0.43 0.62 -2.10
CA THR A 103 0.42 1.76 -2.46
C THR A 103 1.64 1.28 -3.22
N ALA A 104 1.89 1.87 -4.39
CA ALA A 104 3.17 1.78 -5.08
C ALA A 104 3.82 3.17 -5.01
N ALA A 105 5.11 3.24 -4.71
CA ALA A 105 5.86 4.48 -4.63
C ALA A 105 7.21 4.37 -5.35
N LEU A 106 7.58 5.45 -6.02
CA LEU A 106 8.87 5.63 -6.69
C LEU A 106 9.44 6.99 -6.30
N THR A 107 10.65 6.98 -5.75
CA THR A 107 11.44 8.19 -5.47
C THR A 107 12.77 8.06 -6.19
N VAL A 108 13.13 9.08 -6.95
CA VAL A 108 14.46 9.27 -7.54
C VAL A 108 14.89 10.68 -7.20
N GLN A 109 16.01 10.87 -6.51
CA GLN A 109 16.40 12.19 -6.04
C GLN A 109 17.91 12.36 -6.13
N ALA A 110 18.35 13.47 -6.69
CA ALA A 110 19.73 13.93 -6.59
C ALA A 110 19.80 14.93 -5.43
N ALA A 111 20.71 14.72 -4.48
CA ALA A 111 20.82 15.55 -3.29
C ALA A 111 22.27 15.79 -2.88
N ASP A 112 22.49 16.83 -2.08
CA ASP A 112 23.76 17.05 -1.39
C ASP A 112 23.98 15.94 -0.35
N PRO A 113 25.15 15.29 -0.34
CA PRO A 113 25.39 14.14 0.53
C PRO A 113 25.49 14.50 2.02
N TRP A 114 25.71 15.78 2.37
CA TRP A 114 25.90 16.22 3.74
C TRP A 114 24.66 16.90 4.32
N SER A 115 24.05 17.80 3.55
CA SER A 115 22.83 18.50 3.99
C SER A 115 21.56 17.71 3.70
N GLY A 116 21.60 16.77 2.74
CA GLY A 116 20.41 16.09 2.22
C GLY A 116 19.50 16.99 1.40
N GLU A 117 19.93 18.22 1.10
CA GLU A 117 19.16 19.16 0.28
C GLU A 117 19.05 18.63 -1.15
N ALA A 118 17.82 18.58 -1.65
CA ALA A 118 17.54 18.09 -2.99
C ALA A 118 18.02 19.09 -4.04
N PHE A 119 18.87 18.65 -4.97
CA PHE A 119 19.18 19.42 -6.18
C PHE A 119 18.06 19.31 -7.21
N ASP A 120 17.55 18.09 -7.38
CA ASP A 120 16.46 17.75 -8.30
C ASP A 120 15.84 16.41 -7.85
N GLY A 121 14.61 16.15 -8.25
CA GLY A 121 13.93 14.93 -7.84
C GLY A 121 12.66 14.62 -8.60
N PHE A 122 12.38 13.34 -8.67
CA PHE A 122 11.17 12.75 -9.20
C PHE A 122 10.51 11.91 -8.12
N PHE A 123 9.24 12.22 -7.83
CA PHE A 123 8.45 11.48 -6.88
C PHE A 123 7.11 11.09 -7.50
N LYS A 124 6.77 9.81 -7.41
CA LYS A 124 5.45 9.29 -7.75
C LYS A 124 4.93 8.39 -6.66
N ASN A 125 3.67 8.59 -6.33
CA ASN A 125 2.92 7.77 -5.40
C ASN A 125 1.61 7.39 -6.08
N LEU A 126 1.35 6.09 -6.15
CA LEU A 126 0.11 5.53 -6.65
C LEU A 126 -0.56 4.83 -5.48
N GLU A 127 -1.56 5.48 -4.92
CA GLU A 127 -2.30 4.99 -3.76
C GLU A 127 -3.73 4.67 -4.15
N LEU A 128 -4.15 3.44 -3.86
CA LEU A 128 -5.50 2.95 -4.06
C LEU A 128 -6.12 2.69 -2.69
N VAL A 129 -7.01 3.59 -2.28
CA VAL A 129 -7.91 3.43 -1.12
C VAL A 129 -9.33 3.35 -1.66
N GLN A 130 -9.90 2.15 -1.75
CA GLN A 130 -11.25 1.98 -2.29
C GLN A 130 -12.10 0.99 -1.50
N THR A 131 -13.40 1.26 -1.49
CA THR A 131 -14.42 0.38 -0.91
C THR A 131 -14.81 -0.77 -1.83
N GLU A 132 -14.29 -0.79 -3.06
CA GLU A 132 -14.50 -1.83 -4.06
C GLU A 132 -13.13 -2.31 -4.58
N PRO A 133 -13.05 -3.53 -5.14
CA PRO A 133 -11.87 -3.99 -5.84
C PRO A 133 -11.48 -3.00 -6.93
N GLY A 134 -10.21 -2.62 -6.97
CA GLY A 134 -9.72 -1.58 -7.87
C GLY A 134 -8.34 -1.92 -8.42
N LEU A 135 -8.03 -1.32 -9.56
CA LEU A 135 -6.72 -1.35 -10.17
C LEU A 135 -6.36 0.07 -10.58
N LEU A 136 -5.22 0.55 -10.08
CA LEU A 136 -4.57 1.73 -10.60
C LEU A 136 -3.26 1.31 -11.26
N THR A 137 -3.01 1.94 -12.40
CA THR A 137 -1.74 1.82 -13.13
C THR A 137 -1.28 3.22 -13.51
N ASP A 138 0.01 3.49 -13.36
CA ASP A 138 0.65 4.71 -13.84
C ASP A 138 1.97 4.35 -14.51
N GLY A 139 2.39 5.17 -15.46
CA GLY A 139 3.64 4.95 -16.16
C GLY A 139 4.05 6.15 -17.01
N GLY A 140 5.35 6.27 -17.24
CA GLY A 140 5.91 7.34 -18.05
C GLY A 140 7.41 7.37 -17.96
N SER A 141 7.98 8.48 -18.43
CA SER A 141 9.41 8.76 -18.32
C SER A 141 9.72 9.62 -17.10
N LEU A 142 10.88 9.42 -16.50
CA LEU A 142 11.44 10.31 -15.49
C LEU A 142 12.78 10.87 -15.94
N SER A 143 13.12 12.04 -15.40
CA SER A 143 14.44 12.65 -15.55
C SER A 143 14.78 13.38 -14.27
N VAL A 144 15.98 13.16 -13.75
CA VAL A 144 16.57 13.87 -12.61
C VAL A 144 17.95 14.33 -13.04
N SER A 145 18.37 15.52 -12.66
CA SER A 145 19.65 16.07 -13.07
C SER A 145 20.38 16.80 -11.96
N PHE A 146 21.70 16.82 -12.06
CA PHE A 146 22.55 17.61 -11.18
C PHE A 146 23.59 18.34 -12.03
N ALA A 147 23.69 19.65 -11.84
CA ALA A 147 24.65 20.50 -12.51
C ALA A 147 25.65 21.06 -11.50
N ASN A 148 26.94 20.82 -11.74
CA ASN A 148 28.02 21.49 -11.04
C ASN A 148 28.42 22.73 -11.83
N GLU A 149 27.94 23.90 -11.41
CA GLU A 149 28.26 25.18 -12.05
C GLU A 149 29.53 25.84 -11.50
N THR A 150 30.25 25.14 -10.60
CA THR A 150 31.43 25.68 -9.93
C THR A 150 32.72 25.24 -10.62
N ALA A 151 33.82 25.95 -10.31
CA ALA A 151 35.17 25.61 -10.74
C ALA A 151 35.81 24.46 -9.93
N ALA A 152 35.12 23.95 -8.90
CA ALA A 152 35.60 22.87 -8.05
C ALA A 152 34.80 21.58 -8.28
N PRO A 153 35.36 20.38 -8.00
CA PRO A 153 34.57 19.16 -7.99
C PRO A 153 33.42 19.24 -6.98
N ALA A 154 32.23 18.81 -7.40
CA ALA A 154 31.07 18.72 -6.52
C ALA A 154 30.78 17.25 -6.20
N LEU A 155 30.32 16.98 -4.99
CA LEU A 155 29.81 15.68 -4.59
C LEU A 155 28.29 15.74 -4.62
N GLY A 156 27.68 14.65 -5.08
CA GLY A 156 26.24 14.48 -5.05
C GLY A 156 25.90 13.05 -4.68
N ASN A 157 24.64 12.86 -4.35
CA ASN A 157 24.07 11.60 -3.99
C ASN A 157 22.85 11.33 -4.86
N LEU A 158 22.77 10.13 -5.46
CA LEU A 158 21.55 9.64 -6.09
C LEU A 158 20.85 8.67 -5.15
N TYR A 159 19.65 9.05 -4.74
CA TYR A 159 18.73 8.23 -3.97
C TYR A 159 17.67 7.65 -4.90
N VAL A 160 17.57 6.31 -4.95
CA VAL A 160 16.52 5.61 -5.68
C VAL A 160 15.79 4.69 -4.72
N ARG A 161 14.49 4.88 -4.57
CA ARG A 161 13.63 4.04 -3.74
C ARG A 161 12.40 3.62 -4.52
N VAL A 162 12.24 2.32 -4.65
CA VAL A 162 11.05 1.68 -5.22
C VAL A 162 10.37 0.93 -4.09
N ALA A 163 9.10 1.18 -3.85
CA ALA A 163 8.37 0.57 -2.74
C ALA A 163 6.96 0.14 -3.13
N ALA A 164 6.55 -0.98 -2.56
CA ALA A 164 5.21 -1.55 -2.66
C ALA A 164 4.71 -1.86 -1.26
N PHE A 165 3.53 -1.36 -0.94
CA PHE A 165 2.88 -1.52 0.35
C PHE A 165 1.47 -2.02 0.15
N GLY A 166 0.99 -2.78 1.12
CA GLY A 166 -0.43 -2.96 1.28
C GLY A 166 -0.78 -3.18 2.72
N SER A 167 -1.94 -2.69 3.11
CA SER A 167 -2.45 -2.83 4.47
C SER A 167 -3.96 -2.95 4.46
N VAL A 168 -4.47 -3.58 5.52
CA VAL A 168 -5.89 -3.54 5.87
C VAL A 168 -6.05 -2.66 7.09
N GLN A 169 -6.84 -1.60 6.97
CA GLN A 169 -7.14 -0.67 8.06
C GLN A 169 -8.61 -0.68 8.42
N GLU A 170 -8.93 -0.40 9.68
CA GLU A 170 -10.32 -0.11 10.07
C GLU A 170 -10.83 1.11 9.29
N ALA A 171 -12.02 0.98 8.73
CA ALA A 171 -12.72 2.09 8.13
C ALA A 171 -13.05 3.08 9.26
N LEU A 172 -12.31 4.19 9.31
CA LEU A 172 -12.58 5.31 10.21
C LEU A 172 -13.92 5.95 9.84
N GLY A 173 -14.99 5.36 10.35
CA GLY A 173 -16.37 5.81 10.20
C GLY A 173 -17.20 5.26 11.35
N PRO A 174 -18.36 5.86 11.66
CA PRO A 174 -19.24 5.40 12.72
C PRO A 174 -19.97 4.11 12.28
N ASN A 175 -19.20 3.05 12.01
CA ASN A 175 -19.72 1.69 12.03
C ASN A 175 -19.80 1.23 13.49
N ALA A 176 -20.52 1.99 14.31
CA ALA A 176 -21.20 1.32 15.39
C ALA A 176 -22.11 0.28 14.71
N PRO A 177 -22.15 -0.98 15.17
CA PRO A 177 -23.15 -1.92 14.69
C PRO A 177 -24.51 -1.20 14.68
N PRO A 178 -25.35 -1.36 13.63
CA PRO A 178 -26.58 -0.60 13.51
C PRO A 178 -27.32 -0.67 14.84
N VAL A 179 -27.41 0.47 15.53
CA VAL A 179 -28.12 0.53 16.81
C VAL A 179 -29.55 0.16 16.47
N PRO A 180 -30.12 -0.91 17.07
CA PRO A 180 -31.47 -1.33 16.71
C PRO A 180 -32.39 -0.12 16.88
N GLU A 181 -33.11 0.22 15.82
CA GLU A 181 -34.06 1.33 15.86
C GLU A 181 -35.03 1.12 17.03
N ALA A 182 -35.59 2.20 17.58
CA ALA A 182 -36.55 2.10 18.68
C ALA A 182 -37.71 1.11 18.36
N GLY A 183 -38.09 1.00 17.09
CA GLY A 183 -39.07 0.02 16.61
C GLY A 183 -38.62 -1.45 16.73
N THR A 184 -37.33 -1.74 16.59
CA THR A 184 -36.78 -3.10 16.75
C THR A 184 -36.91 -3.56 18.20
N TRP A 185 -36.60 -2.68 19.15
CA TRP A 185 -36.81 -2.93 20.57
C TRP A 185 -38.29 -3.11 20.91
N ALA A 186 -39.15 -2.26 20.37
CA ALA A 186 -40.59 -2.38 20.55
C ALA A 186 -41.11 -3.72 20.03
N MET A 187 -40.66 -4.17 18.86
CA MET A 187 -41.03 -5.47 18.28
C MET A 187 -40.56 -6.65 19.13
N TRP A 188 -39.33 -6.58 19.64
CA TRP A 188 -38.80 -7.60 20.55
C TRP A 188 -39.59 -7.68 21.85
N LEU A 189 -39.88 -6.53 22.47
CA LEU A 189 -40.65 -6.46 23.71
C LEU A 189 -42.11 -6.91 23.49
N CYS A 190 -42.72 -6.55 22.38
CA CYS A 190 -44.04 -7.04 21.99
C CYS A 190 -44.03 -8.56 21.78
N GLY A 191 -43.03 -9.10 21.10
CA GLY A 191 -42.87 -10.55 20.91
C GLY A 191 -42.74 -11.30 22.24
N LEU A 192 -41.90 -10.80 23.14
CA LEU A 192 -41.76 -11.35 24.50
C LEU A 192 -43.06 -11.24 25.31
N GLY A 193 -43.79 -10.14 25.16
CA GLY A 193 -45.10 -9.93 25.78
C GLY A 193 -46.14 -10.97 25.32
N VAL A 194 -46.19 -11.25 24.02
CA VAL A 194 -47.09 -12.27 23.44
C VAL A 194 -46.73 -13.67 23.94
N ILE A 195 -45.44 -14.01 23.97
CA ILE A 195 -44.97 -15.31 24.50
C ILE A 195 -45.33 -15.45 25.98
N GLY A 196 -45.12 -14.40 26.78
CA GLY A 196 -45.49 -14.38 28.20
C GLY A 196 -46.99 -14.53 28.43
N ALA A 197 -47.82 -13.85 27.63
CA ALA A 197 -49.27 -13.96 27.68
C ALA A 197 -49.76 -15.38 27.34
N ALA A 198 -49.20 -15.99 26.29
CA ALA A 198 -49.51 -17.35 25.89
C ALA A 198 -49.08 -18.40 26.93
N ALA A 199 -47.92 -18.21 27.57
CA ALA A 199 -47.48 -19.08 28.66
C ALA A 199 -48.42 -18.99 29.89
N ARG A 200 -48.89 -17.78 30.22
CA ARG A 200 -49.82 -17.56 31.33
C ARG A 200 -51.18 -18.18 31.09
N SER A 201 -51.72 -18.10 29.86
CA SER A 201 -53.02 -18.71 29.54
C SER A 201 -52.97 -20.23 29.65
N ARG A 202 -51.89 -20.87 29.18
CA ARG A 202 -51.68 -22.32 29.32
C ARG A 202 -51.59 -22.77 30.78
N ARG A 203 -50.87 -22.04 31.63
CA ARG A 203 -50.79 -22.35 33.08
C ARG A 203 -52.15 -22.25 33.77
N ARG A 204 -52.98 -21.26 33.40
CA ARG A 204 -54.34 -21.13 33.95
C ARG A 204 -55.26 -22.26 33.52
N ALA A 205 -55.17 -22.68 32.25
CA ALA A 205 -55.93 -23.84 31.77
C ALA A 205 -55.52 -25.14 32.48
N ALA A 206 -54.23 -25.32 32.76
CA ALA A 206 -53.72 -26.51 33.47
C ALA A 206 -54.04 -26.53 34.98
N ALA A 207 -54.31 -25.37 35.60
CA ALA A 207 -54.62 -25.27 37.03
C ALA A 207 -56.13 -25.27 37.35
N GLY A 208 -56.99 -25.23 36.33
CA GLY A 208 -58.45 -25.17 36.45
C GLY A 208 -59.18 -26.43 36.00
N GLY A 209 -58.45 -27.53 35.73
CA GLY A 209 -59.00 -28.87 35.50
C GLY A 209 -58.51 -29.82 36.58
#